data_AF-A0AAN8VF10-F1
#
_entry.id   AF-A0AAN8VF10-F1
#
_cell.length_a   1.000
_cell.length_b   1.000
_cell.length_c   1.000
_cell.angle_alpha   90.00
_cell.angle_beta   90.00
_cell.angle_gamma   90.00
#
_symmetry.space_group_name_H-M   'P 1'
#
loop_
_entity.id
_entity.type
_entity.pdbx_description
1 polymer ?
#
loop_
_entity_poly.entity_id
_entity_poly.type
_entity_poly.pdbx_seq_one_letter_code
_entity_poly.pdbx_strand_id
1 'polypeptide(L)'
;MQSVERSKESIKKMFDKIELSVSSYDTAWVAMVPSPDSPHAPLFPGCLKWLLDNQLDDGSWGLLHRNPSLTKDALSTTLASILALTRWSVGEGQVKKGLHFIESNFGSINDMKQRSPVGFDIIFPGMVEYARDMDLVLPLTSSDLDTIFCYRDLELERCYRSNSNGNKAYLASLSEAMGGLSDWKTIMNYQRKNGSLFNSPSTTAAALIHLHDTNCLHYLQMLLMKYGDGVPTIYPLDVYTHLQMVDSLQKMGIDRYFNNEINRVLDETYRQWFQGDEVIILDLTTCALSFRLLRTSGYDISPGIKLIKTFRVQ
;
A
#
# COMPACT_ATOMS: atom_id res chain seq x y z
N MET A 1 4.43 35.22 -18.65
CA MET A 1 5.54 34.40 -19.19
C MET A 1 6.39 33.73 -18.12
N GLN A 2 6.98 34.45 -17.15
CA GLN A 2 7.84 33.83 -16.11
C GLN A 2 7.13 32.75 -15.26
N SER A 3 5.85 32.91 -14.95
CA SER A 3 5.07 31.89 -14.21
C SER A 3 4.95 30.57 -14.98
N VAL A 4 4.71 30.64 -16.30
CA VAL A 4 4.55 29.45 -17.16
C VAL A 4 5.87 28.68 -17.29
N GLU A 5 6.99 29.37 -17.49
CA GLU A 5 8.30 28.72 -17.56
C GLU A 5 8.70 28.08 -16.22
N ARG A 6 8.39 28.72 -15.10
CA ARG A 6 8.57 28.12 -13.77
C ARG A 6 7.73 26.86 -13.59
N SER A 7 6.47 26.85 -14.05
CA SER A 7 5.62 25.65 -14.01
C SER A 7 6.16 24.52 -14.88
N LYS A 8 6.65 24.82 -16.09
CA LYS A 8 7.28 23.81 -16.96
C LYS A 8 8.51 23.20 -16.29
N GLU A 9 9.39 24.02 -15.73
CA GLU A 9 10.58 23.54 -15.04
C GLU A 9 10.22 22.67 -13.82
N SER A 10 9.17 23.04 -13.09
CA SER A 10 8.66 22.22 -11.99
C SER A 10 8.18 20.84 -12.47
N ILE A 11 7.44 20.78 -13.57
CA ILE A 11 6.96 19.51 -14.15
C ILE A 11 8.12 18.65 -14.63
N LYS A 12 9.14 19.26 -15.27
CA LYS A 12 10.35 18.53 -15.70
C LYS A 12 11.06 17.85 -14.54
N LYS A 13 11.24 18.56 -13.43
CA LYS A 13 11.85 18.01 -12.22
C LYS A 13 11.08 16.82 -11.62
N MET A 14 9.76 16.77 -11.80
CA MET A 14 8.97 15.61 -11.36
C MET A 14 9.31 14.33 -12.13
N PHE A 15 9.84 14.42 -13.36
CA PHE A 15 10.31 13.24 -14.12
C PHE A 15 11.68 12.74 -13.67
N ASP A 16 12.42 13.51 -12.88
CA ASP A 16 13.76 13.11 -12.40
C ASP A 16 13.69 12.35 -11.07
N LYS A 17 12.71 12.69 -10.22
CA LYS A 17 12.54 12.05 -8.92
C LYS A 17 11.06 11.92 -8.56
N ILE A 18 10.62 10.68 -8.42
CA ILE A 18 9.30 10.36 -7.84
C ILE A 18 9.46 10.26 -6.33
N GLU A 19 8.85 11.20 -5.63
CA GLU A 19 8.72 11.19 -4.18
C GLU A 19 7.32 10.66 -3.83
N LEU A 20 7.29 9.51 -3.16
CA LEU A 20 6.06 8.96 -2.61
C LEU A 20 5.90 9.45 -1.18
N SER A 21 4.66 9.72 -0.78
CA SER A 21 4.34 10.03 0.61
C SER A 21 4.51 8.81 1.49
N VAL A 22 4.94 9.03 2.74
CA VAL A 22 4.93 8.02 3.79
C VAL A 22 3.49 7.60 4.09
N SER A 23 3.28 6.31 4.25
CA SER A 23 2.03 5.69 4.70
C SER A 23 2.15 5.38 6.19
N SER A 24 1.31 6.00 7.01
CA SER A 24 1.27 5.68 8.44
C SER A 24 0.82 4.23 8.68
N TYR A 25 -0.09 3.69 7.85
CA TYR A 25 -0.56 2.32 7.96
C TYR A 25 0.58 1.31 7.74
N ASP A 26 1.32 1.46 6.64
CA ASP A 26 2.43 0.55 6.33
C ASP A 26 3.61 0.74 7.29
N THR A 27 3.87 1.99 7.70
CA THR A 27 4.88 2.29 8.72
C THR A 27 4.55 1.61 10.05
N ALA A 28 3.27 1.53 10.41
CA ALA A 28 2.83 0.79 11.59
C ALA A 28 3.10 -0.72 11.50
N TRP A 29 2.83 -1.34 10.36
CA TRP A 29 3.16 -2.75 10.13
C TRP A 29 4.67 -3.01 10.19
N VAL A 30 5.48 -2.14 9.59
CA VAL A 30 6.95 -2.23 9.67
C VAL A 30 7.45 -2.03 11.10
N ALA A 31 6.86 -1.10 11.86
CA ALA A 31 7.21 -0.87 13.26
C ALA A 31 6.94 -2.09 14.15
N MET A 32 6.02 -2.99 13.78
CA MET A 32 5.71 -4.21 14.54
C MET A 32 6.72 -5.35 14.37
N VAL A 33 7.64 -5.26 13.40
CA VAL A 33 8.63 -6.31 13.16
C VAL A 33 9.58 -6.45 14.37
N PRO A 34 9.64 -7.61 15.04
CA PRO A 34 10.55 -7.82 16.17
C PRO A 34 12.00 -8.01 15.70
N SER A 35 12.94 -7.57 16.53
CA SER A 35 14.35 -7.87 16.30
C SER A 35 14.60 -9.38 16.49
N PRO A 36 15.34 -10.05 15.57
CA PRO A 36 15.74 -11.44 15.74
C PRO A 36 16.53 -11.70 17.03
N ASP A 37 17.34 -10.72 17.44
CA ASP A 37 18.21 -10.82 18.63
C ASP A 37 17.49 -10.41 19.93
N SER A 38 16.38 -9.68 19.81
CA SER A 38 15.59 -9.20 20.94
C SER A 38 14.11 -9.14 20.57
N PRO A 39 13.35 -10.23 20.77
CA PRO A 39 11.94 -10.30 20.40
C PRO A 39 11.05 -9.24 21.07
N HIS A 40 11.52 -8.66 22.18
CA HIS A 40 10.85 -7.58 22.91
C HIS A 40 11.25 -6.16 22.46
N ALA A 41 12.03 -6.04 21.39
CA ALA A 41 12.40 -4.77 20.79
C ALA A 41 12.04 -4.73 19.29
N PRO A 42 11.65 -3.54 18.76
CA PRO A 42 11.41 -3.39 17.34
C PRO A 42 12.72 -3.51 16.56
N LEU A 43 12.67 -4.21 15.42
CA LEU A 43 13.77 -4.23 14.45
C LEU A 43 13.99 -2.86 13.82
N PHE A 44 12.91 -2.08 13.65
CA PHE A 44 12.91 -0.76 13.04
C PHE A 44 12.40 0.31 14.03
N PRO A 45 13.20 0.71 15.03
CA PRO A 45 12.79 1.68 16.05
C PRO A 45 12.46 3.07 15.46
N GLY A 46 13.04 3.41 14.30
CA GLY A 46 12.72 4.63 13.55
C GLY A 46 11.23 4.72 13.20
N CYS A 47 10.65 3.64 12.68
CA CYS A 47 9.21 3.58 12.37
C CYS A 47 8.33 3.79 13.59
N LEU A 48 8.70 3.19 14.73
CA LEU A 48 7.97 3.38 15.97
C LEU A 48 8.02 4.84 16.45
N LYS A 49 9.20 5.47 16.35
CA LYS A 49 9.36 6.90 16.64
C LYS A 49 8.54 7.77 15.69
N TRP A 50 8.54 7.47 14.40
CA TRP A 50 7.76 8.19 13.41
C TRP A 50 6.27 8.21 13.77
N LEU A 51 5.71 7.08 14.22
CA LEU A 51 4.32 7.03 14.68
C LEU A 51 4.05 7.92 15.90
N LEU A 52 4.96 7.92 16.89
CA LEU A 52 4.84 8.77 18.08
C LEU A 52 4.84 10.26 17.73
N ASP A 53 5.62 10.65 16.72
CA ASP A 53 5.84 12.04 16.31
C ASP A 53 4.80 12.55 15.28
N ASN A 54 4.00 11.68 14.66
CA ASN A 54 3.10 12.03 13.54
C ASN A 54 1.60 11.72 13.79
N GLN A 55 1.17 11.63 15.05
CA GLN A 55 -0.27 11.63 15.36
C GLN A 55 -0.87 13.01 15.07
N LEU A 56 -2.06 13.06 14.44
CA LEU A 56 -2.79 14.29 14.18
C LEU A 56 -3.50 14.81 15.43
N ASP A 57 -3.90 16.08 15.41
CA ASP A 57 -4.56 16.75 16.54
C ASP A 57 -5.89 16.10 16.93
N ASP A 58 -6.60 15.48 15.99
CA ASP A 58 -7.86 14.76 16.21
C ASP A 58 -7.65 13.34 16.79
N GLY A 59 -6.40 12.93 17.00
CA GLY A 59 -6.01 11.61 17.49
C GLY A 59 -5.82 10.55 16.39
N SER A 60 -6.11 10.86 15.13
CA SER A 60 -5.91 9.92 14.03
C SER A 60 -4.48 9.92 13.49
N TRP A 61 -4.16 8.90 12.69
CA TRP A 61 -3.01 8.90 11.77
C TRP A 61 -3.49 8.85 10.33
N GLY A 62 -2.71 9.41 9.41
CA GLY A 62 -2.99 9.42 7.98
C GLY A 62 -2.77 10.80 7.36
N LEU A 63 -3.56 11.12 6.33
CA LEU A 63 -3.40 12.36 5.57
C LEU A 63 -3.82 13.60 6.38
N LEU A 64 -2.91 14.57 6.47
CA LEU A 64 -3.24 15.92 6.95
C LEU A 64 -4.30 16.55 6.02
N HIS A 65 -5.31 17.20 6.60
CA HIS A 65 -6.45 17.76 5.86
C HIS A 65 -7.22 16.72 5.02
N ARG A 66 -7.40 15.52 5.58
CA ARG A 66 -8.18 14.42 5.01
C ARG A 66 -9.53 14.87 4.45
N ASN A 67 -9.88 14.38 3.26
CA ASN A 67 -11.23 14.54 2.73
C ASN A 67 -12.25 13.79 3.62
N PRO A 68 -13.40 14.39 4.00
CA PRO A 68 -14.38 13.74 4.87
C PRO A 68 -14.91 12.38 4.40
N SER A 69 -14.77 12.04 3.11
CA SER A 69 -15.14 10.72 2.56
C SER A 69 -14.10 9.62 2.76
N LEU A 70 -12.96 9.92 3.42
CA LEU A 70 -11.85 8.98 3.64
C LEU A 70 -11.74 8.55 5.12
N THR A 71 -12.83 8.61 5.89
CA THR A 71 -12.76 8.26 7.32
C THR A 71 -12.39 6.79 7.54
N LYS A 72 -12.79 5.87 6.65
CA LYS A 72 -12.38 4.45 6.70
C LYS A 72 -10.86 4.25 6.58
N ASP A 73 -10.19 5.07 5.77
CA ASP A 73 -8.74 5.07 5.65
C ASP A 73 -8.07 5.52 6.97
N ALA A 74 -8.57 6.62 7.56
CA ALA A 74 -8.09 7.08 8.85
C ALA A 74 -8.36 6.09 9.98
N LEU A 75 -9.50 5.41 10.00
CA LEU A 75 -9.80 4.36 10.98
C LEU A 75 -8.80 3.21 10.87
N SER A 76 -8.54 2.72 9.65
CA SER A 76 -7.59 1.63 9.40
C SER A 76 -6.17 2.02 9.81
N THR A 77 -5.75 3.21 9.41
CA THR A 77 -4.43 3.75 9.70
C THR A 77 -4.22 3.98 11.19
N THR A 78 -5.24 4.50 11.88
CA THR A 78 -5.21 4.75 13.32
C THR A 78 -5.15 3.44 14.09
N LEU A 79 -5.96 2.44 13.72
CA LEU A 79 -5.94 1.14 14.38
C LEU A 79 -4.58 0.44 14.19
N ALA A 80 -4.01 0.42 12.98
CA ALA A 80 -2.68 -0.11 12.75
C ALA A 80 -1.61 0.58 13.63
N SER A 81 -1.68 1.91 13.74
CA SER A 81 -0.75 2.69 14.56
C SER A 81 -0.88 2.38 16.05
N ILE A 82 -2.11 2.22 16.55
CA ILE A 82 -2.38 1.80 17.93
C ILE A 82 -1.81 0.41 18.20
N LEU A 83 -2.02 -0.55 17.28
CA LEU A 83 -1.47 -1.91 17.42
C LEU A 83 0.05 -1.89 17.52
N ALA A 84 0.72 -1.09 16.68
CA ALA A 84 2.17 -0.94 16.71
C ALA A 84 2.67 -0.36 18.04
N LEU A 85 2.03 0.70 18.55
CA LEU A 85 2.39 1.31 19.84
C LEU A 85 2.12 0.37 21.01
N THR A 86 0.99 -0.34 20.98
CA THR A 86 0.58 -1.30 22.02
C THR A 86 1.53 -2.47 22.11
N ARG A 87 1.94 -3.04 20.95
CA ARG A 87 2.90 -4.15 20.88
C ARG A 87 4.19 -3.88 21.64
N TRP A 88 4.66 -2.64 21.65
CA TRP A 88 5.90 -2.23 22.31
C TRP A 88 5.67 -1.52 23.65
N SER A 89 4.43 -1.42 24.12
CA SER A 89 4.06 -0.75 25.37
C SER A 89 4.58 0.70 25.45
N VAL A 90 4.45 1.46 24.35
CA VAL A 90 4.85 2.87 24.26
C VAL A 90 3.68 3.75 23.82
N GLY A 91 3.79 5.06 24.07
CA GLY A 91 2.84 6.03 23.51
C GLY A 91 1.43 5.93 24.09
N GLU A 92 1.27 5.62 25.37
CA GLU A 92 -0.05 5.46 26.03
C GLU A 92 -0.99 6.65 25.77
N GLY A 93 -0.45 7.89 25.79
CA GLY A 93 -1.22 9.09 25.47
C GLY A 93 -1.72 9.11 24.03
N GLN A 94 -0.86 8.72 23.08
CA GLN A 94 -1.22 8.60 21.66
C GLN A 94 -2.26 7.47 21.46
N VAL A 95 -2.08 6.32 22.09
CA VAL A 95 -3.03 5.20 22.07
C VAL A 95 -4.41 5.65 22.54
N LYS A 96 -4.49 6.33 23.70
CA LYS A 96 -5.76 6.84 24.25
C LYS A 96 -6.48 7.79 23.29
N LYS A 97 -5.73 8.73 22.68
CA LYS A 97 -6.29 9.65 21.68
C LYS A 97 -6.78 8.93 20.43
N GLY A 98 -6.02 7.93 19.96
CA GLY A 98 -6.41 7.12 18.81
C GLY A 98 -7.66 6.29 19.05
N LEU A 99 -7.80 5.69 20.24
CA LEU A 99 -9.01 4.96 20.63
C LEU A 99 -10.23 5.89 20.67
N HIS A 100 -10.07 7.10 21.21
CA HIS A 100 -11.14 8.10 21.21
C HIS A 100 -11.54 8.53 19.79
N PHE A 101 -10.56 8.66 18.87
CA PHE A 101 -10.84 8.90 17.46
C PHE A 101 -11.66 7.75 16.85
N ILE A 102 -11.27 6.50 17.09
CA ILE A 102 -11.99 5.32 16.58
C ILE A 102 -13.44 5.33 17.09
N GLU A 103 -13.64 5.48 18.40
CA GLU A 103 -14.97 5.55 19.04
C GLU A 103 -15.85 6.63 18.38
N SER A 104 -15.29 7.83 18.21
CA SER A 104 -16.04 8.98 17.68
C SER A 104 -16.39 8.85 16.21
N ASN A 105 -15.66 8.04 15.44
CA ASN A 105 -15.79 7.95 13.99
C ASN A 105 -16.30 6.60 13.48
N PHE A 106 -16.48 5.60 14.35
CA PHE A 106 -16.81 4.24 13.96
C PHE A 106 -18.07 4.13 13.10
N GLY A 107 -19.09 4.97 13.37
CA GLY A 107 -20.32 5.01 12.58
C GLY A 107 -20.11 5.26 11.07
N SER A 108 -18.95 5.81 10.68
CA SER A 108 -18.56 6.01 9.28
C SER A 108 -18.37 4.70 8.50
N ILE A 109 -18.19 3.56 9.19
CA ILE A 109 -18.04 2.26 8.52
C ILE A 109 -19.28 1.90 7.68
N ASN A 110 -20.46 2.29 8.16
CA ASN A 110 -21.76 2.01 7.52
C ASN A 110 -22.24 3.14 6.60
N ASP A 111 -21.50 4.25 6.50
CA ASP A 111 -21.88 5.39 5.66
C ASP A 111 -21.51 5.12 4.20
N MET A 112 -22.53 5.00 3.34
CA MET A 112 -22.38 4.78 1.90
C MET A 112 -21.67 5.93 1.16
N LYS A 113 -21.51 7.11 1.79
CA LYS A 113 -20.72 8.21 1.23
C LYS A 113 -19.22 8.04 1.46
N GLN A 114 -18.82 7.13 2.36
CA GLN A 114 -17.43 6.83 2.63
C GLN A 114 -16.83 5.94 1.55
N ARG A 115 -15.59 6.24 1.17
CA ARG A 115 -14.80 5.39 0.30
C ARG A 115 -14.06 4.37 1.16
N SER A 116 -14.17 3.10 0.80
CA SER A 116 -13.38 2.04 1.45
C SER A 116 -12.00 1.97 0.81
N PRO A 117 -10.91 1.95 1.60
CA PRO A 117 -9.61 1.53 1.07
C PRO A 117 -9.67 0.07 0.60
N VAL A 118 -8.71 -0.32 -0.25
CA VAL A 118 -8.63 -1.69 -0.78
C VAL A 118 -8.54 -2.68 0.38
N GLY A 119 -9.38 -3.72 0.34
CA GLY A 119 -9.37 -4.77 1.36
C GLY A 119 -9.93 -4.37 2.73
N PHE A 120 -10.53 -3.17 2.89
CA PHE A 120 -11.04 -2.68 4.19
C PHE A 120 -11.88 -3.72 4.94
N ASP A 121 -12.83 -4.35 4.26
CA ASP A 121 -13.78 -5.30 4.88
C ASP A 121 -13.11 -6.60 5.35
N ILE A 122 -11.86 -6.86 4.96
CA ILE A 122 -11.05 -7.99 5.45
C ILE A 122 -10.01 -7.50 6.45
N ILE A 123 -9.30 -6.43 6.11
CA ILE A 123 -8.17 -5.90 6.88
C ILE A 123 -8.64 -5.34 8.22
N PHE A 124 -9.65 -4.50 8.22
CA PHE A 124 -10.07 -3.79 9.43
C PHE A 124 -10.60 -4.77 10.50
N PRO A 125 -11.47 -5.74 10.19
CA PRO A 125 -11.90 -6.73 11.19
C PRO A 125 -10.75 -7.65 11.63
N GLY A 126 -9.80 -7.95 10.74
CA GLY A 126 -8.57 -8.67 11.10
C GLY A 126 -7.71 -7.93 12.13
N MET A 127 -7.55 -6.62 11.98
CA MET A 127 -6.87 -5.79 12.99
C MET A 127 -7.64 -5.70 14.31
N VAL A 128 -8.98 -5.75 14.28
CA VAL A 128 -9.81 -5.81 15.49
C VAL A 128 -9.59 -7.12 16.25
N GLU A 129 -9.47 -8.25 15.55
CA GLU A 129 -9.06 -9.51 16.18
C GLU A 129 -7.64 -9.43 16.73
N TYR A 130 -6.71 -8.81 15.98
CA TYR A 130 -5.33 -8.66 16.45
C TYR A 130 -5.24 -7.80 17.72
N ALA A 131 -6.07 -6.75 17.84
CA ALA A 131 -6.20 -5.97 19.06
C ALA A 131 -6.64 -6.84 20.25
N ARG A 132 -7.64 -7.70 20.04
CA ARG A 132 -8.11 -8.64 21.06
C ARG A 132 -7.00 -9.61 21.49
N ASP A 133 -6.20 -10.10 20.56
CA ASP A 133 -5.08 -11.01 20.84
C ASP A 133 -3.95 -10.31 21.63
N MET A 134 -3.89 -8.97 21.62
CA MET A 134 -2.99 -8.15 22.45
C MET A 134 -3.62 -7.69 23.77
N ASP A 135 -4.80 -8.22 24.15
CA ASP A 135 -5.59 -7.75 25.31
C ASP A 135 -5.96 -6.25 25.25
N LEU A 136 -5.98 -5.67 24.04
CA LEU A 136 -6.39 -4.28 23.83
C LEU A 136 -7.91 -4.19 23.71
N VAL A 137 -8.55 -3.50 24.66
CA VAL A 137 -9.99 -3.25 24.63
C VAL A 137 -10.30 -2.09 23.69
N LEU A 138 -10.92 -2.39 22.54
CA LEU A 138 -11.41 -1.37 21.63
C LEU A 138 -12.78 -0.83 22.11
N PRO A 139 -13.05 0.48 21.96
CA PRO A 139 -14.31 1.12 22.36
C PRO A 139 -15.42 0.83 21.33
N LEU A 140 -15.74 -0.45 21.11
CA LEU A 140 -16.72 -0.93 20.14
C LEU A 140 -17.79 -1.75 20.87
N THR A 141 -19.05 -1.60 20.45
CA THR A 141 -20.15 -2.42 20.99
C THR A 141 -20.17 -3.81 20.37
N SER A 142 -20.91 -4.76 20.96
CA SER A 142 -21.11 -6.07 20.34
C SER A 142 -21.76 -5.97 18.96
N SER A 143 -22.71 -5.05 18.77
CA SER A 143 -23.35 -4.82 17.48
C SER A 143 -22.38 -4.27 16.42
N ASP A 144 -21.41 -3.45 16.84
CA ASP A 144 -20.35 -2.93 15.97
C ASP A 144 -19.46 -4.07 15.48
N LEU A 145 -19.06 -4.96 16.40
CA LEU A 145 -18.26 -6.15 16.09
C LEU A 145 -19.02 -7.10 15.16
N ASP A 146 -20.28 -7.39 15.44
CA ASP A 146 -21.11 -8.26 14.60
C ASP A 146 -21.21 -7.71 13.17
N THR A 147 -21.33 -6.38 13.03
CA THR A 147 -21.41 -5.72 11.72
C THR A 147 -20.12 -5.88 10.91
N ILE A 148 -18.97 -5.59 11.50
CA ILE A 148 -17.69 -5.67 10.79
C ILE A 148 -17.31 -7.11 10.42
N PHE A 149 -17.64 -8.09 11.28
CA PHE A 149 -17.39 -9.50 11.00
C PHE A 149 -18.34 -10.04 9.93
N CYS A 150 -19.60 -9.60 9.92
CA CYS A 150 -20.54 -9.92 8.84
C CYS A 150 -20.03 -9.44 7.47
N TYR A 151 -19.52 -8.21 7.37
CA TYR A 151 -18.93 -7.72 6.12
C TYR A 151 -17.71 -8.52 5.67
N ARG A 152 -16.85 -8.91 6.62
CA ARG A 152 -15.72 -9.80 6.31
C ARG A 152 -16.17 -11.13 5.75
N ASP A 153 -17.13 -11.78 6.41
CA ASP A 153 -17.60 -13.11 6.01
C ASP A 153 -18.22 -13.08 4.62
N LEU A 154 -18.99 -12.04 4.29
CA LEU A 154 -19.54 -11.82 2.95
C LEU A 154 -18.44 -11.63 1.90
N GLU A 155 -17.41 -10.85 2.19
CA GLU A 155 -16.31 -10.59 1.27
C GLU A 155 -15.43 -11.83 1.06
N LEU A 156 -15.15 -12.59 2.12
CA LEU A 156 -14.45 -13.87 2.04
C LEU A 156 -15.25 -14.90 1.25
N GLU A 157 -16.55 -15.05 1.50
CA GLU A 157 -17.44 -15.91 0.71
C GLU A 157 -17.38 -15.54 -0.78
N ARG A 158 -17.45 -14.24 -1.10
CA ARG A 158 -17.35 -13.76 -2.49
C ARG A 158 -16.04 -14.23 -3.15
N CYS A 159 -14.93 -14.09 -2.43
CA CYS A 159 -13.61 -14.47 -2.94
C CYS A 159 -13.48 -16.00 -3.14
N TYR A 160 -13.90 -16.78 -2.15
CA TYR A 160 -13.81 -18.24 -2.19
C TYR A 160 -14.77 -18.88 -3.19
N ARG A 161 -15.98 -18.34 -3.38
CA ARG A 161 -16.94 -18.87 -4.37
C ARG A 161 -16.43 -18.78 -5.80
N SER A 162 -15.76 -17.68 -6.17
CA SER A 162 -15.20 -17.53 -7.51
C SER A 162 -13.91 -18.34 -7.70
N ASN A 163 -13.11 -18.53 -6.64
CA ASN A 163 -11.87 -19.33 -6.63
C ASN A 163 -10.90 -19.04 -7.80
N SER A 164 -10.93 -17.83 -8.36
CA SER A 164 -10.03 -17.42 -9.43
C SER A 164 -8.62 -17.17 -8.90
N ASN A 165 -7.62 -17.22 -9.78
CA ASN A 165 -6.26 -16.84 -9.42
C ASN A 165 -6.17 -15.36 -9.00
N GLY A 166 -7.03 -14.51 -9.57
CA GLY A 166 -7.19 -13.11 -9.15
C GLY A 166 -7.63 -12.98 -7.70
N ASN A 167 -8.64 -13.74 -7.26
CA ASN A 167 -9.10 -13.71 -5.87
C ASN A 167 -8.06 -14.27 -4.89
N LYS A 168 -7.32 -15.31 -5.29
CA LYS A 168 -6.20 -15.83 -4.47
C LYS A 168 -5.10 -14.79 -4.30
N ALA A 169 -4.73 -14.09 -5.37
CA ALA A 169 -3.75 -13.01 -5.31
C ALA A 169 -4.26 -11.83 -4.47
N TYR A 170 -5.54 -11.47 -4.62
CA TYR A 170 -6.19 -10.45 -3.81
C TYR A 170 -6.12 -10.79 -2.31
N LEU A 171 -6.59 -11.96 -1.90
CA LEU A 171 -6.52 -12.38 -0.48
C LEU A 171 -5.07 -12.47 0.03
N ALA A 172 -4.13 -12.97 -0.78
CA ALA A 172 -2.71 -13.00 -0.42
C ALA A 172 -2.12 -11.59 -0.21
N SER A 173 -2.59 -10.59 -0.96
CA SER A 173 -2.15 -9.19 -0.81
C SER A 173 -2.67 -8.49 0.43
N LEU A 174 -3.62 -9.10 1.16
CA LEU A 174 -4.20 -8.57 2.41
C LEU A 174 -3.74 -9.38 3.63
N SER A 175 -2.71 -10.22 3.47
CA SER A 175 -2.32 -11.22 4.46
C SER A 175 -1.81 -10.63 5.76
N GLU A 176 -1.37 -9.37 5.79
CA GLU A 176 -0.94 -8.71 7.02
C GLU A 176 -2.03 -8.72 8.10
N ALA A 177 -3.29 -8.56 7.71
CA ALA A 177 -4.40 -8.49 8.64
C ALA A 177 -5.15 -9.83 8.79
N MET A 178 -4.75 -10.87 8.07
CA MET A 178 -5.39 -12.19 8.16
C MET A 178 -4.76 -13.10 9.22
N GLY A 179 -3.64 -12.68 9.83
CA GLY A 179 -3.01 -13.37 10.96
C GLY A 179 -2.77 -14.87 10.70
N GLY A 180 -3.22 -15.72 11.60
CA GLY A 180 -3.05 -17.19 11.52
C GLY A 180 -3.87 -17.89 10.42
N LEU A 181 -4.76 -17.18 9.72
CA LEU A 181 -5.55 -17.74 8.61
C LEU A 181 -4.75 -17.83 7.30
N SER A 182 -3.61 -17.14 7.24
CA SER A 182 -2.77 -17.08 6.05
C SER A 182 -1.85 -18.28 5.92
N ASP A 183 -1.92 -18.97 4.77
CA ASP A 183 -0.88 -19.91 4.35
C ASP A 183 0.32 -19.13 3.79
N TRP A 184 1.20 -18.72 4.71
CA TRP A 184 2.40 -17.95 4.39
C TRP A 184 3.30 -18.66 3.38
N LYS A 185 3.36 -20.00 3.36
CA LYS A 185 4.15 -20.73 2.35
C LYS A 185 3.59 -20.55 0.95
N THR A 186 2.27 -20.58 0.80
CA THR A 186 1.63 -20.31 -0.49
C THR A 186 1.75 -18.84 -0.89
N ILE A 187 1.68 -17.91 0.07
CA ILE A 187 1.82 -16.46 -0.18
C ILE A 187 3.23 -16.13 -0.72
N MET A 188 4.28 -16.83 -0.28
CA MET A 188 5.64 -16.62 -0.79
C MET A 188 5.80 -16.89 -2.28
N ASN A 189 4.85 -17.57 -2.94
CA ASN A 189 4.83 -17.69 -4.40
C ASN A 189 4.61 -16.33 -5.11
N TYR A 190 4.17 -15.29 -4.39
CA TYR A 190 4.00 -13.93 -4.89
C TYR A 190 5.19 -13.01 -4.56
N GLN A 191 6.27 -13.53 -3.97
CA GLN A 191 7.46 -12.72 -3.71
C GLN A 191 8.11 -12.28 -5.03
N ARG A 192 8.35 -10.98 -5.14
CA ARG A 192 8.99 -10.33 -6.29
C ARG A 192 10.51 -10.40 -6.18
N LYS A 193 11.22 -10.14 -7.28
CA LYS A 193 12.70 -10.15 -7.31
C LYS A 193 13.34 -9.15 -6.34
N ASN A 194 12.63 -8.06 -6.03
CA ASN A 194 13.06 -7.07 -5.05
C ASN A 194 12.86 -7.53 -3.58
N GLY A 195 12.33 -8.73 -3.35
CA GLY A 195 12.06 -9.31 -2.03
C GLY A 195 10.71 -8.95 -1.42
N SER A 196 9.95 -8.04 -2.02
CA SER A 196 8.62 -7.67 -1.54
C SER A 196 7.56 -8.71 -1.89
N LEU A 197 6.50 -8.74 -1.08
CA LEU A 197 5.21 -9.29 -1.49
C LEU A 197 4.37 -8.15 -2.07
N PHE A 198 3.94 -8.28 -3.32
CA PHE A 198 3.08 -7.32 -4.01
C PHE A 198 3.57 -5.86 -4.04
N ASN A 199 4.87 -5.59 -3.83
CA ASN A 199 5.40 -4.24 -3.59
C ASN A 199 4.82 -3.55 -2.33
N SER A 200 4.13 -4.28 -1.46
CA SER A 200 3.47 -3.78 -0.25
C SER A 200 4.39 -3.92 0.97
N PRO A 201 4.80 -2.82 1.64
CA PRO A 201 5.62 -2.92 2.84
C PRO A 201 4.91 -3.58 4.02
N SER A 202 3.61 -3.34 4.21
CA SER A 202 2.82 -3.98 5.27
C SER A 202 2.75 -5.49 5.12
N THR A 203 2.38 -5.98 3.92
CA THR A 203 2.34 -7.43 3.62
C THR A 203 3.72 -8.08 3.73
N THR A 204 4.77 -7.36 3.31
CA THR A 204 6.15 -7.84 3.42
C THR A 204 6.64 -7.89 4.87
N ALA A 205 6.25 -6.91 5.70
CA ALA A 205 6.53 -6.88 7.14
C ALA A 205 5.86 -8.04 7.87
N ALA A 206 4.59 -8.32 7.55
CA ALA A 206 3.89 -9.47 8.11
C ALA A 206 4.57 -10.81 7.73
N ALA A 207 4.97 -11.00 6.48
CA ALA A 207 5.74 -12.18 6.09
C ALA A 207 7.07 -12.29 6.84
N LEU A 208 7.77 -11.17 7.06
CA LEU A 208 9.01 -11.15 7.85
C LEU A 208 8.78 -11.54 9.31
N ILE A 209 7.67 -11.09 9.92
CA ILE A 209 7.27 -11.48 11.28
C ILE A 209 7.05 -12.99 11.39
N HIS A 210 6.42 -13.60 10.38
CA HIS A 210 6.04 -15.03 10.44
C HIS A 210 7.10 -16.00 9.94
N LEU A 211 7.91 -15.60 8.94
CA LEU A 211 8.83 -16.50 8.25
C LEU A 211 10.30 -16.15 8.44
N HIS A 212 10.62 -14.97 8.95
CA HIS A 212 11.99 -14.45 9.07
C HIS A 212 12.76 -14.46 7.71
N ASP A 213 12.04 -14.20 6.61
CA ASP A 213 12.60 -14.23 5.26
C ASP A 213 13.59 -13.08 5.01
N THR A 214 14.79 -13.43 4.54
CA THR A 214 15.89 -12.46 4.35
C THR A 214 15.66 -11.49 3.19
N ASN A 215 14.90 -11.88 2.16
CA ASN A 215 14.59 -10.99 1.04
C ASN A 215 13.53 -9.96 1.44
N CYS A 216 12.53 -10.36 2.25
CA CYS A 216 11.58 -9.43 2.88
C CYS A 216 12.31 -8.40 3.74
N LEU A 217 13.28 -8.83 4.54
CA LEU A 217 14.12 -7.93 5.35
C LEU A 217 14.90 -6.95 4.47
N HIS A 218 15.56 -7.44 3.42
CA HIS A 218 16.32 -6.59 2.51
C HIS A 218 15.46 -5.51 1.86
N TYR A 219 14.25 -5.88 1.42
CA TYR A 219 13.29 -4.94 0.85
C TYR A 219 12.95 -3.80 1.84
N LEU A 220 12.58 -4.14 3.07
CA LEU A 220 12.20 -3.13 4.08
C LEU A 220 13.39 -2.23 4.47
N GLN A 221 14.59 -2.80 4.64
CA GLN A 221 15.80 -2.02 4.90
C GLN A 221 16.10 -1.03 3.77
N MET A 222 15.97 -1.46 2.51
CA MET A 222 16.14 -0.59 1.35
C MET A 222 15.14 0.58 1.36
N LEU A 223 13.87 0.33 1.74
CA LEU A 223 12.89 1.41 1.88
C LEU A 223 13.29 2.42 2.94
N LEU A 224 13.71 1.96 4.12
CA LEU A 224 14.09 2.84 5.22
C LEU A 224 15.38 3.62 4.92
N MET A 225 16.31 3.05 4.14
CA MET A 225 17.44 3.82 3.62
C MET A 225 17.01 4.97 2.70
N LYS A 226 15.89 4.80 1.98
CA LYS A 226 15.38 5.79 1.01
C LYS A 226 14.42 6.82 1.62
N TYR A 227 13.55 6.38 2.52
CA TYR A 227 12.44 7.18 3.08
C TYR A 227 12.65 7.55 4.55
N GLY A 228 13.75 7.09 5.17
CA GLY A 228 14.07 7.36 6.57
C GLY A 228 13.22 6.50 7.50
N ASP A 229 12.55 7.16 8.45
CA ASP A 229 11.81 6.50 9.53
C ASP A 229 10.38 6.09 9.13
N GLY A 230 10.02 6.17 7.86
CA GLY A 230 8.71 5.75 7.36
C GLY A 230 8.80 5.05 6.01
N VAL A 231 7.72 4.37 5.61
CA VAL A 231 7.63 3.67 4.32
C VAL A 231 6.38 4.12 3.55
N PRO A 232 6.38 4.10 2.21
CA PRO A 232 5.18 4.37 1.41
C PRO A 232 4.20 3.19 1.43
N THR A 233 3.01 3.34 0.83
CA THR A 233 2.04 2.23 0.68
C THR A 233 2.49 1.17 -0.31
N ILE A 234 3.23 1.57 -1.35
CA ILE A 234 3.70 0.67 -2.40
C ILE A 234 5.05 1.14 -2.93
N TYR A 235 5.98 0.21 -3.17
CA TYR A 235 7.26 0.52 -3.78
C TYR A 235 7.88 -0.69 -4.52
N PRO A 236 8.49 -0.49 -5.70
CA PRO A 236 8.54 0.74 -6.49
C PRO A 236 7.19 1.06 -7.17
N LEU A 237 6.99 2.33 -7.52
CA LEU A 237 5.83 2.84 -8.28
C LEU A 237 6.26 3.74 -9.46
N ASP A 238 7.56 3.81 -9.74
CA ASP A 238 8.18 4.77 -10.63
C ASP A 238 7.69 4.64 -12.08
N VAL A 239 7.66 3.42 -12.63
CA VAL A 239 7.18 3.15 -13.99
C VAL A 239 5.73 3.59 -14.15
N TYR A 240 4.85 3.18 -13.23
CA TYR A 240 3.44 3.56 -13.25
C TYR A 240 3.25 5.08 -13.19
N THR A 241 3.91 5.75 -12.24
CA THR A 241 3.78 7.19 -12.05
C THR A 241 4.33 7.97 -13.25
N HIS A 242 5.48 7.59 -13.81
CA HIS A 242 6.00 8.23 -15.02
C HIS A 242 5.04 8.08 -16.20
N LEU A 243 4.47 6.89 -16.40
CA LEU A 243 3.49 6.66 -17.46
C LEU A 243 2.19 7.46 -17.24
N GLN A 244 1.72 7.59 -16.00
CA GLN A 244 0.59 8.45 -15.64
C GLN A 244 0.88 9.93 -15.93
N MET A 245 2.11 10.38 -15.68
CA MET A 245 2.53 11.74 -16.02
C MET A 245 2.51 11.96 -17.53
N VAL A 246 3.09 11.05 -18.33
CA VAL A 246 3.04 11.11 -19.79
C VAL A 246 1.59 11.18 -20.28
N ASP A 247 0.74 10.26 -19.80
CA ASP A 247 -0.66 10.21 -20.18
C ASP A 247 -1.43 11.48 -19.83
N SER A 248 -1.18 12.04 -18.65
CA SER A 248 -1.83 13.27 -18.19
C SER A 248 -1.41 14.47 -19.06
N LEU A 249 -0.12 14.61 -19.37
CA LEU A 249 0.37 15.69 -20.22
C LEU A 249 -0.21 15.62 -21.64
N GLN A 250 -0.32 14.41 -22.21
CA GLN A 250 -0.94 14.18 -23.51
C GLN A 250 -2.44 14.51 -23.51
N LYS A 251 -3.18 14.05 -22.49
CA LYS A 251 -4.61 14.36 -22.33
C LYS A 251 -4.88 15.86 -22.15
N MET A 252 -3.95 16.59 -21.53
CA MET A 252 -4.03 18.04 -21.37
C MET A 252 -3.56 18.83 -22.60
N GLY A 253 -2.98 18.17 -23.61
CA GLY A 253 -2.47 18.83 -24.83
C GLY A 253 -1.24 19.73 -24.61
N ILE A 254 -0.45 19.44 -23.58
CA ILE A 254 0.76 20.20 -23.21
C ILE A 254 2.05 19.38 -23.31
N ASP A 255 1.96 18.13 -23.75
CA ASP A 255 3.06 17.17 -23.95
C ASP A 255 4.20 17.70 -24.83
N ARG A 256 3.89 18.52 -25.84
CA ARG A 256 4.91 19.15 -26.73
C ARG A 256 6.01 19.93 -26.01
N TYR A 257 5.78 20.37 -24.77
CA TYR A 257 6.77 21.08 -23.96
C TYR A 257 7.75 20.14 -23.22
N PHE A 258 7.47 18.84 -23.23
CA PHE A 258 8.13 17.81 -22.43
C PHE A 258 8.58 16.61 -23.27
N ASN A 259 8.81 16.80 -24.58
CA ASN A 259 9.14 15.71 -25.50
C ASN A 259 10.39 14.92 -25.05
N ASN A 260 11.40 15.59 -24.51
CA ASN A 260 12.63 14.91 -24.07
C ASN A 260 12.35 14.00 -22.87
N GLU A 261 11.59 14.49 -21.90
CA GLU A 261 11.21 13.76 -20.69
C GLU A 261 10.28 12.59 -21.04
N ILE A 262 9.30 12.81 -21.91
CA ILE A 262 8.37 11.78 -22.41
C ILE A 262 9.12 10.69 -23.16
N ASN A 263 10.00 11.05 -24.11
CA ASN A 263 10.78 10.06 -24.86
C ASN A 263 11.68 9.24 -23.94
N ARG A 264 12.32 9.85 -22.94
CA ARG A 264 13.13 9.14 -21.94
C ARG A 264 12.30 8.08 -21.19
N VAL A 265 11.09 8.44 -20.75
CA VAL A 265 10.18 7.51 -20.06
C VAL A 265 9.74 6.38 -20.98
N LEU A 266 9.33 6.68 -22.21
CA LEU A 266 8.86 5.68 -23.16
C LEU A 266 9.98 4.74 -23.60
N ASP A 267 11.20 5.24 -23.81
CA ASP A 267 12.36 4.42 -24.15
C ASP A 267 12.72 3.44 -23.02
N GLU A 268 12.71 3.90 -21.76
CA GLU A 268 12.94 3.01 -20.62
C GLU A 268 11.81 1.98 -20.47
N THR A 269 10.56 2.41 -20.59
CA THR A 269 9.40 1.53 -20.56
C THR A 269 9.47 0.47 -21.67
N TYR A 270 9.92 0.85 -22.87
CA TYR A 270 10.10 -0.08 -23.98
C TYR A 270 11.19 -1.11 -23.70
N ARG A 271 12.34 -0.69 -23.11
CA ARG A 271 13.40 -1.61 -22.67
C ARG A 271 12.87 -2.64 -21.68
N GLN A 272 12.18 -2.18 -20.63
CA GLN A 272 11.58 -3.04 -19.61
C GLN A 272 10.50 -3.95 -20.20
N TRP A 273 9.67 -3.44 -21.11
CA TRP A 273 8.65 -4.21 -21.81
C TRP A 273 9.27 -5.35 -22.61
N PHE A 274 10.32 -5.07 -23.38
CA PHE A 274 11.03 -6.04 -24.20
C PHE A 274 11.66 -7.14 -23.34
N GLN A 275 12.37 -6.76 -22.26
CA GLN A 275 12.97 -7.68 -21.30
C GLN A 275 11.93 -8.52 -20.53
N GLY A 276 10.67 -8.05 -20.49
CA GLY A 276 9.63 -8.69 -19.71
C GLY A 276 9.83 -8.50 -18.22
N ASP A 277 10.12 -7.27 -17.83
CA ASP A 277 10.25 -6.89 -16.43
C ASP A 277 8.94 -7.15 -15.67
N GLU A 278 9.08 -7.69 -14.46
CA GLU A 278 7.95 -7.99 -13.59
C GLU A 278 7.19 -6.73 -13.15
N VAL A 279 7.87 -5.57 -13.08
CA VAL A 279 7.25 -4.28 -12.77
C VAL A 279 6.15 -3.94 -13.79
N ILE A 280 6.34 -4.32 -15.06
CA ILE A 280 5.33 -4.11 -16.11
C ILE A 280 4.38 -5.30 -16.18
N ILE A 281 4.89 -6.54 -16.15
CA ILE A 281 4.08 -7.73 -16.46
C ILE A 281 3.09 -8.07 -15.33
N LEU A 282 3.51 -7.92 -14.07
CA LEU A 282 2.71 -8.37 -12.91
C LEU A 282 1.68 -7.33 -12.46
N ASP A 283 1.79 -6.08 -12.92
CA ASP A 283 0.79 -5.04 -12.65
C ASP A 283 -0.05 -4.76 -13.89
N LEU A 284 -1.33 -5.15 -13.85
CA LEU A 284 -2.22 -5.07 -15.01
C LEU A 284 -2.39 -3.63 -15.51
N THR A 285 -2.52 -2.67 -14.59
CA THR A 285 -2.75 -1.27 -14.93
C THR A 285 -1.51 -0.66 -15.59
N THR A 286 -0.32 -0.92 -15.06
CA THR A 286 0.96 -0.52 -15.64
C THR A 286 1.18 -1.18 -16.99
N CYS A 287 0.87 -2.49 -17.13
CA CYS A 287 0.94 -3.22 -18.39
C CYS A 287 0.05 -2.58 -19.47
N ALA A 288 -1.23 -2.33 -19.16
CA ALA A 288 -2.19 -1.76 -20.09
C ALA A 288 -1.80 -0.33 -20.50
N LEU A 289 -1.33 0.47 -19.54
CA LEU A 289 -0.87 1.83 -19.78
C LEU A 289 0.40 1.87 -20.63
N SER A 290 1.39 1.03 -20.30
CA SER A 290 2.62 0.86 -21.08
C SER A 290 2.29 0.49 -22.52
N PHE A 291 1.43 -0.52 -22.72
CA PHE A 291 1.04 -0.97 -24.05
C PHE A 291 0.44 0.17 -24.87
N ARG A 292 -0.55 0.87 -24.31
CA ARG A 292 -1.22 1.95 -25.04
C ARG A 292 -0.23 3.06 -25.41
N LEU A 293 0.55 3.56 -24.45
CA LEU A 293 1.45 4.70 -24.66
C LEU A 293 2.59 4.36 -25.63
N LEU A 294 3.18 3.18 -25.51
CA LEU A 294 4.20 2.70 -26.44
C LEU A 294 3.62 2.56 -27.87
N ARG A 295 2.44 1.95 -28.01
CA ARG A 295 1.80 1.75 -29.32
C ARG A 295 1.44 3.08 -29.99
N THR A 296 0.85 4.02 -29.25
CA THR A 296 0.47 5.34 -29.79
C THR A 296 1.67 6.20 -30.13
N SER A 297 2.83 5.94 -29.52
CA SER A 297 4.09 6.67 -29.78
C SER A 297 4.95 6.01 -30.86
N GLY A 298 4.43 4.99 -31.56
CA GLY A 298 5.08 4.38 -32.72
C GLY A 298 6.08 3.27 -32.40
N TYR A 299 6.19 2.83 -31.14
CA TYR A 299 7.05 1.69 -30.79
C TYR A 299 6.47 0.38 -31.33
N ASP A 300 7.36 -0.48 -31.85
CA ASP A 300 6.96 -1.81 -32.30
C ASP A 300 6.79 -2.75 -31.10
N ILE A 301 5.54 -2.81 -30.63
CA ILE A 301 5.09 -3.76 -29.61
C ILE A 301 4.02 -4.67 -30.23
N SER A 302 4.15 -5.97 -29.96
CA SER A 302 3.12 -6.93 -30.32
C SER A 302 2.03 -6.98 -29.23
N PRO A 303 0.74 -7.12 -29.61
CA PRO A 303 -0.31 -7.44 -28.66
C PRO A 303 -0.20 -8.87 -28.09
N GLY A 304 0.76 -9.67 -28.58
CA GLY A 304 0.85 -11.11 -28.40
C GLY A 304 1.61 -11.55 -27.14
N ILE A 305 1.02 -12.54 -26.46
CA ILE A 305 1.51 -13.33 -25.32
C ILE A 305 1.47 -12.63 -23.96
N LYS A 306 1.97 -11.40 -23.78
CA LYS A 306 2.04 -10.78 -22.44
C LYS A 306 0.67 -10.30 -21.93
N LEU A 307 -0.02 -9.43 -22.67
CA LEU A 307 -1.37 -8.97 -22.29
C LEU A 307 -2.40 -10.10 -22.26
N ILE A 308 -2.44 -10.94 -23.30
CA ILE A 308 -3.46 -12.01 -23.41
C ILE A 308 -3.28 -13.08 -22.32
N LYS A 309 -2.05 -13.38 -21.86
CA LYS A 309 -1.86 -14.27 -20.71
C LYS A 309 -2.26 -13.60 -19.39
N THR A 310 -1.98 -12.31 -19.21
CA THR A 310 -2.40 -11.57 -18.00
C THR A 310 -3.93 -11.42 -17.93
N PHE A 311 -4.61 -11.18 -19.06
CA PHE A 311 -6.08 -11.05 -19.12
C PHE A 311 -6.84 -12.39 -19.11
N ARG A 312 -6.24 -13.52 -19.52
CA ARG A 312 -6.91 -14.84 -19.52
C ARG A 312 -6.81 -15.60 -18.18
N VAL A 313 -6.05 -15.08 -17.21
CA VAL A 313 -5.84 -15.75 -15.91
C VAL A 313 -6.63 -15.06 -14.76
N GLN A 314 -7.38 -14.00 -15.07
CA GLN A 314 -8.31 -13.36 -14.11
C GLN A 314 -9.70 -13.99 -14.18
#